data_AF-A0A538MX85-F1
#
_entry.id   AF-A0A538MX85-F1
#
_cell.length_a   1.000
_cell.length_b   1.000
_cell.length_c   1.000
_cell.angle_alpha   90.00
_cell.angle_beta   90.00
_cell.angle_gamma   90.00
#
_symmetry.space_group_name_H-M   'P 1'
#
loop_
_entity.id
_entity.type
_entity.pdbx_description
1 polymer ?
#
loop_
_entity_poly.entity_id
_entity_poly.type
_entity_poly.pdbx_seq_one_letter_code
_entity_poly.pdbx_strand_id
1 'polypeptide(L)'
;MVRPRPEEQPPVPPAASPIVAPASAPAAGAPAAVASVADEHRFLEAIAQLEEVLDELRGRAAEAGADRYFTECVDRLGAAVGGLTSFAGTVADAQARLDVLRSVIFQILGQVSELGDISDRISAMVGTIRKIASQTNLLALNATIEAARAGDAGRSFAVVAGEVRKLAEDSRAATESIDQIVTEVRELSEATIEVANSASEEVESAKSQVAGLSESVSSAVDDLHQVRRTVDLARGAAGELAQAVAATPRTALTSAGGRR
;
A
#
# COMPACT_ATOMS: atom_id res chain seq x y z
N MET A 1 75.21 1.64 1.27
CA MET A 1 75.00 1.93 -0.17
C MET A 1 73.59 2.50 -0.31
N VAL A 2 73.32 3.66 -0.93
CA VAL A 2 74.18 4.72 -1.53
C VAL A 2 73.52 6.10 -1.27
N ARG A 3 74.31 7.19 -1.30
CA ARG A 3 73.91 8.60 -1.11
C ARG A 3 73.38 9.26 -2.42
N PRO A 4 72.88 10.52 -2.42
CA PRO A 4 72.00 11.04 -3.49
C PRO A 4 72.66 11.98 -4.53
N ARG A 5 71.85 12.41 -5.55
CA ARG A 5 72.05 13.54 -6.51
C ARG A 5 73.19 13.32 -7.57
N PRO A 6 73.38 14.17 -8.62
CA PRO A 6 72.77 15.49 -8.92
C PRO A 6 72.40 15.82 -10.42
N GLU A 7 71.94 17.08 -10.68
CA GLU A 7 72.28 18.05 -11.80
C GLU A 7 72.09 17.66 -13.30
N GLU A 8 71.97 18.52 -14.34
CA GLU A 8 71.90 20.00 -14.64
C GLU A 8 71.15 20.16 -16.02
N GLN A 9 70.33 21.18 -16.38
CA GLN A 9 70.63 22.58 -16.83
C GLN A 9 71.43 22.72 -18.17
N PRO A 10 71.51 23.88 -18.86
CA PRO A 10 70.68 25.12 -18.89
C PRO A 10 70.27 25.48 -20.38
N PRO A 11 70.19 26.73 -20.95
CA PRO A 11 71.11 27.89 -20.83
C PRO A 11 70.51 29.29 -20.54
N VAL A 12 71.39 30.20 -20.09
CA VAL A 12 71.29 31.70 -19.99
C VAL A 12 71.92 32.36 -21.26
N PRO A 13 71.80 33.69 -21.59
CA PRO A 13 71.99 34.90 -20.74
C PRO A 13 70.99 36.06 -21.12
N PRO A 14 71.21 37.41 -20.93
CA PRO A 14 72.31 38.15 -20.29
C PRO A 14 71.95 39.31 -19.34
N ALA A 15 73.00 39.89 -18.73
CA ALA A 15 72.97 41.04 -17.83
C ALA A 15 73.71 42.27 -18.41
N ALA A 16 73.41 43.47 -17.91
CA ALA A 16 74.30 44.64 -17.98
C ALA A 16 73.93 45.70 -16.91
N SER A 17 74.95 46.20 -16.20
CA SER A 17 74.97 47.44 -15.38
C SER A 17 75.99 48.41 -16.02
N PRO A 18 76.47 49.49 -15.38
CA PRO A 18 75.88 50.47 -14.45
C PRO A 18 76.13 51.94 -14.92
N ILE A 19 75.59 52.97 -14.23
CA ILE A 19 76.23 54.31 -14.12
C ILE A 19 76.07 54.83 -12.67
N VAL A 20 77.12 55.49 -12.17
CA VAL A 20 77.23 56.12 -10.83
C VAL A 20 77.65 57.59 -11.01
N ALA A 21 77.37 58.43 -9.98
CA ALA A 21 77.98 59.73 -9.63
C ALA A 21 77.10 60.99 -9.86
N PRO A 22 77.27 62.09 -9.07
CA PRO A 22 77.79 62.17 -7.68
C PRO A 22 77.09 63.20 -6.74
N ALA A 23 77.58 63.23 -5.50
CA ALA A 23 77.82 64.42 -4.65
C ALA A 23 76.70 65.11 -3.82
N SER A 24 77.01 65.20 -2.51
CA SER A 24 76.81 66.32 -1.56
C SER A 24 75.40 66.84 -1.19
N ALA A 25 75.17 66.90 0.14
CA ALA A 25 74.05 67.57 0.80
C ALA A 25 74.12 69.12 0.72
N PRO A 26 73.07 69.84 1.15
CA PRO A 26 73.01 70.21 2.57
C PRO A 26 71.62 70.06 3.24
N ALA A 27 71.59 70.43 4.51
CA ALA A 27 70.52 70.21 5.48
C ALA A 27 69.33 71.19 5.44
N ALA A 28 68.36 70.92 6.34
CA ALA A 28 67.32 71.79 6.88
C ALA A 28 66.00 71.94 6.09
N GLY A 29 64.94 71.35 6.63
CA GLY A 29 63.55 71.53 6.16
C GLY A 29 62.57 70.52 6.78
N ALA A 30 62.09 70.78 8.00
CA ALA A 30 60.81 70.22 8.46
C ALA A 30 59.66 71.00 7.76
N PRO A 31 58.49 70.39 7.45
CA PRO A 31 57.53 70.05 8.52
C PRO A 31 56.61 68.82 8.30
N ALA A 32 55.96 68.46 9.41
CA ALA A 32 54.65 67.82 9.61
C ALA A 32 53.83 67.16 8.45
N ALA A 33 53.42 65.91 8.73
CA ALA A 33 52.07 65.34 8.61
C ALA A 33 51.14 65.67 7.40
N VAL A 34 50.90 64.67 6.54
CA VAL A 34 49.54 64.22 6.11
C VAL A 34 49.56 62.72 5.80
N ALA A 35 49.04 61.88 6.69
CA ALA A 35 48.51 60.55 6.35
C ALA A 35 46.99 60.63 6.58
N SER A 36 46.19 60.27 5.59
CA SER A 36 44.89 60.91 5.38
C SER A 36 43.75 60.34 6.20
N VAL A 37 42.91 61.25 6.72
CA VAL A 37 41.55 61.00 7.24
C VAL A 37 40.70 60.13 6.29
N ALA A 38 41.02 60.13 4.99
CA ALA A 38 40.34 59.30 3.98
C ALA A 38 40.53 57.78 4.17
N ASP A 39 41.65 57.31 4.71
CA ASP A 39 41.85 55.86 4.91
C ASP A 39 41.16 55.37 6.19
N GLU A 40 41.10 56.19 7.23
CA GLU A 40 40.28 55.97 8.43
C GLU A 40 38.78 55.91 8.05
N HIS A 41 38.30 56.87 7.25
CA HIS A 41 36.92 56.88 6.75
C HIS A 41 36.60 55.65 5.90
N ARG A 42 37.50 55.26 4.98
CA ARG A 42 37.31 54.07 4.12
C ARG A 42 37.28 52.78 4.94
N PHE A 43 38.05 52.69 6.03
CA PHE A 43 38.02 51.55 6.94
C PHE A 43 36.71 51.48 7.73
N LEU A 44 36.22 52.63 8.23
CA LEU A 44 34.93 52.73 8.92
C LEU A 44 33.75 52.45 7.98
N GLU A 45 33.80 52.89 6.72
CA GLU A 45 32.84 52.52 5.67
C GLU A 45 32.82 51.01 5.41
N ALA A 46 33.99 50.37 5.31
CA ALA A 46 34.08 48.93 5.11
C ALA A 46 33.52 48.13 6.31
N ILE A 47 33.72 48.61 7.54
CA ILE A 47 33.09 48.02 8.73
C ILE A 47 31.57 48.23 8.69
N ALA A 48 31.08 49.43 8.36
CA ALA A 48 29.64 49.70 8.27
C ALA A 48 28.95 48.84 7.20
N GLN A 49 29.56 48.68 6.02
CA GLN A 49 29.08 47.78 4.96
C GLN A 49 29.09 46.31 5.41
N LEU A 50 30.11 45.88 6.16
CA LEU A 50 30.16 44.53 6.71
C LEU A 50 29.08 44.30 7.78
N GLU A 51 28.81 45.31 8.63
CA GLU A 51 27.73 45.27 9.62
C GLU A 51 26.34 45.24 8.95
N GLU A 52 26.13 46.01 7.88
CA GLU A 52 24.91 46.00 7.08
C GLU A 52 24.66 44.62 6.43
N VAL A 53 25.69 44.03 5.81
CA VAL A 53 25.62 42.66 5.26
C VAL A 53 25.40 41.61 6.35
N LEU A 54 25.96 41.79 7.55
CA LEU A 54 25.74 40.88 8.67
C LEU A 54 24.33 40.99 9.26
N ASP A 55 23.74 42.19 9.32
CA ASP A 55 22.35 42.36 9.75
C ASP A 55 21.36 41.92 8.65
N GLU A 56 21.68 42.06 7.35
CA GLU A 56 20.92 41.45 6.25
C GLU A 56 20.96 39.91 6.32
N LEU A 57 22.15 39.32 6.54
CA LEU A 57 22.31 37.88 6.73
C LEU A 57 21.59 37.39 8.00
N ARG A 58 21.57 38.17 9.09
CA ARG A 58 20.80 37.85 10.30
C ARG A 58 19.30 37.89 10.04
N GLY A 59 18.77 38.92 9.37
CA GLY A 59 17.36 38.98 8.99
C GLY A 59 16.95 37.78 8.11
N ARG A 60 17.78 37.45 7.11
CA ARG A 60 17.56 36.29 6.24
C ARG A 60 17.68 34.94 6.96
N ALA A 61 18.53 34.84 7.99
CA ALA A 61 18.65 33.65 8.83
C ALA A 61 17.51 33.53 9.86
N ALA A 62 16.93 34.65 10.32
CA ALA A 62 15.93 34.68 11.38
C ALA A 62 14.49 34.38 10.92
N GLU A 63 14.07 34.84 9.73
CA GLU A 63 12.63 34.89 9.42
C GLU A 63 12.10 33.94 8.32
N ALA A 64 12.78 33.77 7.18
CA ALA A 64 12.06 33.42 5.95
C ALA A 64 12.17 31.96 5.45
N GLY A 65 13.29 31.27 5.72
CA GLY A 65 13.63 30.01 5.06
C GLY A 65 13.17 28.75 5.81
N ALA A 66 13.96 28.36 6.81
CA ALA A 66 13.89 27.03 7.43
C ALA A 66 12.52 26.72 8.04
N ASP A 67 11.92 27.64 8.80
CA ASP A 67 10.69 27.38 9.55
C ASP A 67 9.46 27.17 8.63
N ARG A 68 9.47 27.81 7.45
CA ARG A 68 8.49 27.54 6.39
C ARG A 68 8.66 26.13 5.81
N TYR A 69 9.89 25.72 5.48
CA TYR A 69 10.16 24.38 4.96
C TYR A 69 9.81 23.28 5.98
N PHE A 70 10.11 23.48 7.27
CA PHE A 70 9.72 22.55 8.32
C PHE A 70 8.20 22.47 8.48
N THR A 71 7.49 23.60 8.47
CA THR A 71 6.01 23.62 8.55
C THR A 71 5.39 22.87 7.36
N GLU A 72 5.82 23.16 6.12
CA GLU A 72 5.32 22.45 4.94
C GLU A 72 5.66 20.94 4.97
N CYS A 73 6.81 20.56 5.53
CA CYS A 73 7.19 19.16 5.72
C CYS A 73 6.26 18.46 6.74
N VAL A 74 6.00 19.07 7.89
CA VAL A 74 5.10 18.54 8.93
C VAL A 74 3.66 18.43 8.41
N ASP A 75 3.17 19.40 7.64
CA ASP A 75 1.85 19.35 7.03
C ASP A 75 1.73 18.21 6.00
N ARG A 76 2.75 18.02 5.15
CA ARG A 76 2.81 16.89 4.20
C ARG A 76 2.87 15.54 4.91
N LEU A 77 3.64 15.43 6.00
CA LEU A 77 3.69 14.21 6.83
C LEU A 77 2.33 13.96 7.52
N GLY A 78 1.67 15.00 8.01
CA GLY A 78 0.32 14.91 8.58
C GLY A 78 -0.71 14.40 7.56
N ALA A 79 -0.67 14.92 6.34
CA ALA A 79 -1.52 14.44 5.24
C ALA A 79 -1.22 12.98 4.87
N ALA A 80 0.06 12.57 4.84
CA ALA A 80 0.46 11.19 4.54
C ALA A 80 0.00 10.20 5.64
N VAL A 81 0.16 10.56 6.92
CA VAL A 81 -0.35 9.75 8.06
C VAL A 81 -1.88 9.67 8.04
N GLY A 82 -2.57 10.78 7.72
CA GLY A 82 -4.03 10.77 7.54
C GLY A 82 -4.47 9.84 6.41
N GLY A 83 -3.76 9.86 5.28
CA GLY A 83 -3.96 8.94 4.16
C GLY A 83 -3.78 7.47 4.57
N LEU A 84 -2.66 7.12 5.22
CA LEU A 84 -2.42 5.76 5.72
C LEU A 84 -3.45 5.33 6.77
N THR A 85 -3.91 6.23 7.63
CA THR A 85 -4.97 5.92 8.61
C THR A 85 -6.29 5.59 7.91
N SER A 86 -6.67 6.33 6.86
CA SER A 86 -7.84 5.99 6.06
C SER A 86 -7.68 4.67 5.30
N PHE A 87 -6.47 4.39 4.79
CA PHE A 87 -6.16 3.14 4.10
C PHE A 87 -6.20 1.93 5.06
N ALA A 88 -5.67 2.06 6.28
CA ALA A 88 -5.81 1.06 7.35
C ALA A 88 -7.29 0.74 7.62
N GLY A 89 -8.17 1.75 7.64
CA GLY A 89 -9.61 1.57 7.71
C GLY A 89 -10.17 0.73 6.55
N THR A 90 -9.77 1.03 5.31
CA THR A 90 -10.20 0.23 4.14
C THR A 90 -9.68 -1.21 4.15
N VAL A 91 -8.49 -1.45 4.72
CA VAL A 91 -7.91 -2.78 4.90
C VAL A 91 -8.71 -3.57 5.96
N ALA A 92 -9.07 -2.95 7.09
CA ALA A 92 -9.93 -3.55 8.10
C ALA A 92 -11.34 -3.88 7.57
N ASP A 93 -11.94 -2.98 6.79
CA ASP A 93 -13.21 -3.22 6.09
C ASP A 93 -13.11 -4.41 5.12
N ALA A 94 -11.97 -4.54 4.41
CA ALA A 94 -11.73 -5.68 3.52
C ALA A 94 -11.61 -7.00 4.30
N GLN A 95 -10.92 -7.03 5.45
CA GLN A 95 -10.86 -8.21 6.33
C GLN A 95 -12.26 -8.63 6.78
N ALA A 96 -13.07 -7.69 7.28
CA ALA A 96 -14.44 -7.97 7.72
C ALA A 96 -15.32 -8.51 6.58
N ARG A 97 -15.17 -7.99 5.35
CA ARG A 97 -15.87 -8.49 4.16
C ARG A 97 -15.45 -9.91 3.77
N LEU A 98 -14.18 -10.26 3.91
CA LEU A 98 -13.68 -11.61 3.64
C LEU A 98 -14.21 -12.64 4.66
N ASP A 99 -14.32 -12.27 5.93
CA ASP A 99 -14.95 -13.12 6.95
C ASP A 99 -16.45 -13.34 6.69
N VAL A 100 -17.17 -12.30 6.22
CA VAL A 100 -18.56 -12.44 5.76
C VAL A 100 -18.66 -13.34 4.53
N LEU A 101 -17.79 -13.18 3.53
CA LEU A 101 -17.76 -14.05 2.33
C LEU A 101 -17.53 -15.52 2.71
N ARG A 102 -16.59 -15.80 3.63
CA ARG A 102 -16.36 -17.15 4.16
C ARG A 102 -17.61 -17.72 4.84
N SER A 103 -18.33 -16.90 5.61
CA SER A 103 -19.60 -17.32 6.22
C SER A 103 -20.67 -17.66 5.17
N VAL A 104 -20.76 -16.88 4.09
CA VAL A 104 -21.72 -17.14 2.98
C VAL A 104 -21.37 -18.44 2.25
N ILE A 105 -20.09 -18.72 2.02
CA ILE A 105 -19.64 -19.98 1.41
C ILE A 105 -20.05 -21.19 2.25
N PHE A 106 -19.87 -21.13 3.58
CA PHE A 106 -20.34 -22.21 4.47
C PHE A 106 -21.87 -22.36 4.48
N GLN A 107 -22.62 -21.27 4.36
CA GLN A 107 -24.08 -21.34 4.22
C GLN A 107 -24.50 -22.03 2.91
N ILE A 108 -23.85 -21.71 1.79
CA ILE A 108 -24.08 -22.37 0.50
C ILE A 108 -23.79 -23.86 0.61
N LEU A 109 -22.62 -24.26 1.14
CA LEU A 109 -22.27 -25.67 1.34
C LEU A 109 -23.29 -26.42 2.22
N GLY A 110 -23.78 -25.79 3.29
CA GLY A 110 -24.84 -26.35 4.13
C GLY A 110 -26.17 -26.55 3.40
N GLN A 111 -26.60 -25.55 2.61
CA GLN A 111 -27.82 -25.63 1.81
C GLN A 111 -27.74 -26.69 0.71
N VAL A 112 -26.57 -26.85 0.08
CA VAL A 112 -26.34 -27.89 -0.93
C VAL A 112 -26.31 -29.29 -0.30
N SER A 113 -25.77 -29.44 0.91
CA SER A 113 -25.88 -30.70 1.68
C SER A 113 -27.34 -31.06 1.98
N GLU A 114 -28.16 -30.09 2.40
CA GLU A 114 -29.60 -30.31 2.64
C GLU A 114 -30.35 -30.66 1.34
N LEU A 115 -29.96 -30.07 0.21
CA LEU A 115 -30.50 -30.42 -1.11
C LEU A 115 -30.14 -31.87 -1.53
N GLY A 116 -28.96 -32.35 -1.14
CA GLY A 116 -28.57 -33.76 -1.27
C GLY A 116 -29.49 -34.69 -0.47
N ASP A 117 -29.69 -34.42 0.82
CA ASP A 117 -30.59 -35.20 1.68
C ASP A 117 -32.04 -35.21 1.17
N ILE A 118 -32.52 -34.08 0.64
CA ILE A 118 -33.84 -33.98 0.00
C ILE A 118 -33.89 -34.85 -1.26
N SER A 119 -32.86 -34.81 -2.10
CA SER A 119 -32.76 -35.59 -3.34
C SER A 119 -32.80 -37.10 -3.07
N ASP A 120 -32.09 -37.58 -2.04
CA ASP A 120 -32.09 -38.98 -1.61
C ASP A 120 -33.48 -39.43 -1.12
N ARG A 121 -34.16 -38.58 -0.35
CA ARG A 121 -35.55 -38.82 0.08
C ARG A 121 -36.51 -38.89 -1.10
N ILE A 122 -36.34 -38.05 -2.12
CA ILE A 122 -37.13 -38.12 -3.36
C ILE A 122 -36.83 -39.43 -4.11
N SER A 123 -35.57 -39.80 -4.33
CA SER A 123 -35.21 -41.10 -4.96
C SER A 123 -35.85 -42.29 -4.25
N ALA A 124 -35.89 -42.30 -2.91
CA ALA A 124 -36.54 -43.36 -2.14
C ALA A 124 -38.06 -43.42 -2.35
N MET A 125 -38.73 -42.26 -2.43
CA MET A 125 -40.16 -42.19 -2.76
C MET A 125 -40.44 -42.62 -4.20
N VAL A 126 -39.67 -42.13 -5.18
CA VAL A 126 -39.75 -42.49 -6.60
C VAL A 126 -39.58 -44.00 -6.78
N GLY A 127 -38.57 -44.60 -6.14
CA GLY A 127 -38.37 -46.05 -6.16
C GLY A 127 -39.51 -46.84 -5.53
N THR A 128 -40.22 -46.27 -4.56
CA THR A 128 -41.44 -46.88 -3.96
C THR A 128 -42.63 -46.79 -4.93
N ILE A 129 -42.87 -45.63 -5.55
CA ILE A 129 -43.92 -45.46 -6.57
C ILE A 129 -43.66 -46.39 -7.76
N ARG A 130 -42.41 -46.53 -8.22
CA ARG A 130 -42.02 -47.41 -9.32
C ARG A 130 -42.31 -48.90 -9.02
N LYS A 131 -42.14 -49.32 -7.76
CA LYS A 131 -42.56 -50.66 -7.28
C LYS A 131 -44.08 -50.82 -7.28
N ILE A 132 -44.82 -49.84 -6.77
CA ILE A 132 -46.30 -49.85 -6.76
C ILE A 132 -46.83 -49.92 -8.19
N ALA A 133 -46.36 -49.06 -9.10
CA ALA A 133 -46.72 -49.09 -10.52
C ALA A 133 -46.43 -50.46 -11.16
N SER A 134 -45.26 -51.06 -10.87
CA SER A 134 -44.92 -52.39 -11.39
C SER A 134 -45.86 -53.49 -10.86
N GLN A 135 -46.26 -53.43 -9.59
CA GLN A 135 -47.24 -54.35 -9.00
C GLN A 135 -48.65 -54.13 -9.57
N THR A 136 -49.09 -52.88 -9.71
CA THR A 136 -50.39 -52.53 -10.32
C THR A 136 -50.48 -52.99 -11.76
N ASN A 137 -49.41 -52.84 -12.55
CA ASN A 137 -49.32 -53.35 -13.92
C ASN A 137 -49.47 -54.88 -13.97
N LEU A 138 -48.83 -55.61 -13.05
CA LEU A 138 -48.93 -57.07 -12.95
C LEU A 138 -50.35 -57.52 -12.53
N LEU A 139 -50.95 -56.84 -11.55
CA LEU A 139 -52.35 -57.08 -11.15
C LEU A 139 -53.34 -56.82 -12.29
N ALA A 140 -53.15 -55.72 -13.04
CA ALA A 140 -53.97 -55.38 -14.20
C ALA A 140 -53.80 -56.39 -15.36
N LEU A 141 -52.59 -56.88 -15.59
CA LEU A 141 -52.33 -57.96 -16.55
C LEU A 141 -53.06 -59.25 -16.16
N ASN A 142 -52.97 -59.67 -14.90
CA ASN A 142 -53.69 -60.84 -14.38
C ASN A 142 -55.22 -60.68 -14.50
N ALA A 143 -55.75 -59.49 -14.18
CA ALA A 143 -57.16 -59.18 -14.34
C ALA A 143 -57.60 -59.21 -15.82
N THR A 144 -56.75 -58.75 -16.74
CA THR A 144 -56.99 -58.83 -18.19
C THR A 144 -57.07 -60.28 -18.67
N ILE A 145 -56.17 -61.15 -18.18
CA ILE A 145 -56.16 -62.58 -18.51
C ILE A 145 -57.43 -63.27 -18.00
N GLU A 146 -57.81 -63.04 -16.74
CA GLU A 146 -59.00 -63.70 -16.17
C GLU A 146 -60.30 -63.14 -16.77
N ALA A 147 -60.34 -61.86 -17.13
CA ALA A 147 -61.46 -61.27 -17.88
C ALA A 147 -61.60 -61.89 -19.29
N ALA A 148 -60.50 -62.17 -19.99
CA ALA A 148 -60.54 -62.90 -21.26
C ALA A 148 -61.02 -64.35 -21.06
N ARG A 149 -60.63 -64.99 -19.95
CA ARG A 149 -61.04 -66.36 -19.59
C ARG A 149 -62.53 -66.48 -19.26
N ALA A 150 -63.14 -65.43 -18.71
CA ALA A 150 -64.58 -65.32 -18.44
C ALA A 150 -65.44 -65.08 -19.71
N GLY A 151 -64.82 -64.90 -20.89
CA GLY A 151 -65.52 -64.71 -22.15
C GLY A 151 -66.39 -63.45 -22.17
N ASP A 152 -67.63 -63.55 -22.68
CA ASP A 152 -68.55 -62.41 -22.79
C ASP A 152 -68.85 -61.74 -21.43
N ALA A 153 -68.86 -62.52 -20.32
CA ALA A 153 -69.10 -61.99 -18.98
C ALA A 153 -67.93 -61.11 -18.46
N GLY A 154 -66.73 -61.28 -19.01
CA GLY A 154 -65.54 -60.50 -18.63
C GLY A 154 -65.33 -59.21 -19.42
N ARG A 155 -66.10 -58.92 -20.48
CA ARG A 155 -65.81 -57.78 -21.38
C ARG A 155 -65.67 -56.43 -20.69
N SER A 156 -66.55 -56.11 -19.74
CA SER A 156 -66.49 -54.84 -18.99
C SER A 156 -65.27 -54.77 -18.06
N PHE A 157 -64.94 -55.88 -17.40
CA PHE A 157 -63.73 -55.99 -16.57
C PHE A 157 -62.44 -55.89 -17.39
N ALA A 158 -62.41 -56.43 -18.62
CA ALA A 158 -61.24 -56.32 -19.50
C ALA A 158 -60.92 -54.86 -19.87
N VAL A 159 -61.94 -54.02 -20.09
CA VAL A 159 -61.74 -52.57 -20.36
C VAL A 159 -61.15 -51.86 -19.14
N VAL A 160 -61.69 -52.12 -17.94
CA VAL A 160 -61.17 -51.55 -16.69
C VAL A 160 -59.73 -52.01 -16.42
N ALA A 161 -59.44 -53.30 -16.61
CA ALA A 161 -58.10 -53.85 -16.44
C ALA A 161 -57.09 -53.22 -17.43
N GLY A 162 -57.50 -52.97 -18.68
CA GLY A 162 -56.69 -52.26 -19.67
C GLY A 162 -56.34 -50.82 -19.23
N GLU A 163 -57.31 -50.06 -18.73
CA GLU A 163 -57.07 -48.68 -18.29
C GLU A 163 -56.20 -48.64 -17.01
N VAL A 164 -56.41 -49.54 -16.06
CA VAL A 164 -55.52 -49.67 -14.88
C VAL A 164 -54.09 -50.04 -15.29
N ARG A 165 -53.92 -50.89 -16.31
CA ARG A 165 -52.60 -51.24 -16.86
C ARG A 165 -51.90 -50.02 -17.45
N LYS A 166 -52.63 -49.23 -18.24
CA LYS A 166 -52.15 -47.99 -18.84
C LYS A 166 -51.75 -46.96 -17.78
N LEU A 167 -52.59 -46.73 -16.75
CA LEU A 167 -52.25 -45.85 -15.63
C LEU A 167 -50.95 -46.29 -14.90
N ALA A 168 -50.71 -47.59 -14.81
CA ALA A 168 -49.49 -48.13 -14.22
C ALA A 168 -48.25 -47.95 -15.13
N GLU A 169 -48.42 -48.09 -16.45
CA GLU A 169 -47.37 -47.77 -17.45
C GLU A 169 -47.02 -46.27 -17.43
N ASP A 170 -48.04 -45.39 -17.45
CA ASP A 170 -47.89 -43.94 -17.37
C ASP A 170 -47.24 -43.49 -16.05
N SER A 171 -47.63 -44.09 -14.92
CA SER A 171 -47.01 -43.84 -13.61
C SER A 171 -45.53 -44.22 -13.61
N ARG A 172 -45.15 -45.32 -14.28
CA ARG A 172 -43.75 -45.75 -14.39
C ARG A 172 -42.94 -44.76 -15.23
N ALA A 173 -43.48 -44.28 -16.35
CA ALA A 173 -42.83 -43.25 -17.17
C ALA A 173 -42.64 -41.95 -16.39
N ALA A 174 -43.65 -41.50 -15.64
CA ALA A 174 -43.54 -40.32 -14.78
C ALA A 174 -42.44 -40.49 -13.71
N THR A 175 -42.34 -41.65 -13.05
CA THR A 175 -41.25 -41.90 -12.09
C THR A 175 -39.86 -41.86 -12.72
N GLU A 176 -39.73 -42.25 -13.99
CA GLU A 176 -38.46 -42.26 -14.72
C GLU A 176 -38.01 -40.84 -15.10
N SER A 177 -38.94 -39.96 -15.49
CA SER A 177 -38.64 -38.54 -15.68
C SER A 177 -38.26 -37.82 -14.37
N ILE A 178 -38.87 -38.18 -13.23
CA ILE A 178 -38.48 -37.62 -11.93
C ILE A 178 -37.06 -38.08 -11.55
N ASP A 179 -36.71 -39.34 -11.79
CA ASP A 179 -35.37 -39.89 -11.51
C ASP A 179 -34.26 -39.15 -12.30
N GLN A 180 -34.55 -38.76 -13.54
CA GLN A 180 -33.66 -37.93 -14.36
C GLN A 180 -33.47 -36.52 -13.75
N ILE A 181 -34.56 -35.85 -13.36
CA ILE A 181 -34.50 -34.53 -12.73
C ILE A 181 -33.74 -34.57 -11.40
N VAL A 182 -33.92 -35.61 -10.58
CA VAL A 182 -33.17 -35.79 -9.32
C VAL A 182 -31.68 -36.02 -9.59
N THR A 183 -31.33 -36.68 -10.70
CA THR A 183 -29.93 -36.87 -11.10
C THR A 183 -29.29 -35.54 -11.52
N GLU A 184 -29.97 -34.75 -12.36
CA GLU A 184 -29.54 -33.40 -12.77
C GLU A 184 -29.37 -32.46 -11.55
N VAL A 185 -30.26 -32.54 -10.56
CA VAL A 185 -30.12 -31.78 -9.30
C VAL A 185 -28.91 -32.23 -8.48
N ARG A 186 -28.55 -33.52 -8.45
CA ARG A 186 -27.32 -34.00 -7.80
C ARG A 186 -26.07 -33.49 -8.53
N GLU A 187 -26.01 -33.61 -9.85
CA GLU A 187 -24.88 -33.14 -10.66
C GLU A 187 -24.65 -31.62 -10.47
N LEU A 188 -25.72 -30.82 -10.47
CA LEU A 188 -25.65 -29.39 -10.20
C LEU A 188 -25.22 -29.08 -8.75
N SER A 189 -25.61 -29.91 -7.79
CA SER A 189 -25.19 -29.80 -6.39
C SER A 189 -23.70 -30.07 -6.23
N GLU A 190 -23.18 -31.12 -6.85
CA GLU A 190 -21.74 -31.47 -6.85
C GLU A 190 -20.91 -30.35 -7.49
N ALA A 191 -21.30 -29.84 -8.66
CA ALA A 191 -20.65 -28.70 -9.30
C ALA A 191 -20.68 -27.43 -8.42
N THR A 192 -21.76 -27.21 -7.66
CA THR A 192 -21.87 -26.08 -6.72
C THR A 192 -20.90 -26.24 -5.53
N ILE A 193 -20.68 -27.47 -5.05
CA ILE A 193 -19.69 -27.76 -4.00
C ILE A 193 -18.27 -27.47 -4.50
N GLU A 194 -17.92 -27.88 -5.73
CA GLU A 194 -16.61 -27.58 -6.33
C GLU A 194 -16.35 -26.07 -6.41
N VAL A 195 -17.32 -25.31 -6.96
CA VAL A 195 -17.22 -23.84 -7.05
C VAL A 195 -17.12 -23.18 -5.67
N ALA A 196 -17.87 -23.66 -4.68
CA ALA A 196 -17.80 -23.15 -3.31
C ALA A 196 -16.46 -23.44 -2.63
N ASN A 197 -15.85 -24.61 -2.89
CA ASN A 197 -14.52 -24.95 -2.38
C ASN A 197 -13.44 -24.03 -2.99
N SER A 198 -13.42 -23.85 -4.32
CA SER A 198 -12.49 -22.92 -4.98
C SER A 198 -12.68 -21.47 -4.50
N ALA A 199 -13.93 -21.04 -4.28
CA ALA A 199 -14.21 -19.73 -3.68
C ALA A 199 -13.64 -19.60 -2.25
N SER A 200 -13.64 -20.70 -1.46
CA SER A 200 -13.04 -20.71 -0.12
C SER A 200 -11.51 -20.58 -0.17
N GLU A 201 -10.85 -21.19 -1.14
CA GLU A 201 -9.40 -21.09 -1.34
C GLU A 201 -8.99 -19.65 -1.72
N GLU A 202 -9.73 -19.03 -2.65
CA GLU A 202 -9.52 -17.63 -3.04
C GLU A 202 -9.75 -16.66 -1.87
N VAL A 203 -10.76 -16.90 -1.02
CA VAL A 203 -11.01 -16.08 0.18
C VAL A 203 -9.89 -16.19 1.21
N GLU A 204 -9.32 -17.37 1.45
CA GLU A 204 -8.16 -17.52 2.34
C GLU A 204 -6.88 -16.91 1.75
N SER A 205 -6.67 -17.03 0.43
CA SER A 205 -5.59 -16.36 -0.30
C SER A 205 -5.69 -14.83 -0.15
N ALA A 206 -6.87 -14.26 -0.42
CA ALA A 206 -7.14 -12.84 -0.23
C ALA A 206 -6.96 -12.41 1.23
N LYS A 207 -7.38 -13.23 2.21
CA LYS A 207 -7.22 -12.94 3.64
C LYS A 207 -5.74 -12.83 4.04
N SER A 208 -4.90 -13.72 3.51
CA SER A 208 -3.44 -13.66 3.69
C SER A 208 -2.83 -12.37 3.10
N GLN A 209 -3.22 -12.01 1.88
CA GLN A 209 -2.75 -10.78 1.22
C GLN A 209 -3.17 -9.51 1.99
N VAL A 210 -4.43 -9.44 2.45
CA VAL A 210 -4.95 -8.30 3.22
C VAL A 210 -4.31 -8.22 4.61
N ALA A 211 -3.93 -9.35 5.23
CA ALA A 211 -3.14 -9.35 6.47
C ALA A 211 -1.74 -8.76 6.25
N GLY A 212 -1.03 -9.16 5.18
CA GLY A 212 0.27 -8.59 4.82
C GLY A 212 0.20 -7.09 4.46
N LEU A 213 -0.89 -6.64 3.85
CA LEU A 213 -1.18 -5.21 3.67
C LEU A 213 -1.34 -4.49 5.01
N SER A 214 -2.07 -5.07 5.97
CA SER A 214 -2.25 -4.48 7.30
C SER A 214 -0.93 -4.29 8.05
N GLU A 215 -0.02 -5.28 7.98
CA GLU A 215 1.32 -5.19 8.55
C GLU A 215 2.16 -4.10 7.87
N SER A 216 2.14 -4.07 6.54
CA SER A 216 2.84 -3.05 5.74
C SER A 216 2.37 -1.62 6.07
N VAL A 217 1.07 -1.43 6.28
CA VAL A 217 0.49 -0.13 6.67
C VAL A 217 0.90 0.27 8.10
N SER A 218 0.93 -0.67 9.04
CA SER A 218 1.42 -0.40 10.40
C SER A 218 2.88 0.07 10.37
N SER A 219 3.75 -0.66 9.65
CA SER A 219 5.16 -0.28 9.48
C SER A 219 5.31 1.11 8.87
N ALA A 220 4.54 1.42 7.82
CA ALA A 220 4.59 2.73 7.16
C ALA A 220 4.12 3.89 8.08
N VAL A 221 3.14 3.64 8.96
CA VAL A 221 2.68 4.61 9.96
C VAL A 221 3.76 4.85 11.02
N ASP A 222 4.41 3.79 11.52
CA ASP A 222 5.50 3.89 12.49
C ASP A 222 6.73 4.61 11.90
N ASP A 223 7.10 4.32 10.65
CA ASP A 223 8.15 5.01 9.90
C ASP A 223 7.86 6.51 9.78
N LEU A 224 6.63 6.90 9.39
CA LEU A 224 6.24 8.31 9.32
C LEU A 224 6.23 8.99 10.70
N HIS A 225 5.86 8.28 11.77
CA HIS A 225 5.99 8.80 13.14
C HIS A 225 7.46 8.96 13.57
N GLN A 226 8.38 8.14 13.06
CA GLN A 226 9.82 8.35 13.25
C GLN A 226 10.34 9.54 12.45
N VAL A 227 9.96 9.67 11.17
CA VAL A 227 10.33 10.82 10.32
C VAL A 227 9.80 12.13 10.88
N ARG A 228 8.55 12.16 11.39
CA ARG A 228 8.00 13.35 12.07
C ARG A 228 8.84 13.76 13.27
N ARG A 229 9.22 12.79 14.13
CA ARG A 229 10.08 13.06 15.29
C ARG A 229 11.46 13.61 14.90
N THR A 230 12.08 13.10 13.83
CA THR A 230 13.38 13.63 13.38
C THR A 230 13.27 15.01 12.76
N VAL A 231 12.16 15.32 12.07
CA VAL A 231 11.83 16.67 11.57
C VAL A 231 11.62 17.66 12.71
N ASP A 232 10.86 17.29 13.74
CA ASP A 232 10.63 18.12 14.93
C ASP A 232 11.95 18.41 15.69
N LEU A 233 12.82 17.41 15.84
CA LEU A 233 14.16 17.57 16.42
C LEU A 233 15.07 18.48 15.57
N ALA A 234 15.07 18.31 14.25
CA ALA A 234 15.86 19.13 13.33
C ALA A 234 15.43 20.60 13.36
N ARG A 235 14.11 20.87 13.47
CA ARG A 235 13.58 22.21 13.67
C ARG A 235 14.06 22.84 14.98
N GLY A 236 14.04 22.09 16.08
CA GLY A 236 14.55 22.54 17.38
C GLY A 236 16.03 22.95 17.33
N ALA A 237 16.88 22.07 16.80
CA ALA A 237 18.31 22.33 16.66
C ALA A 237 18.62 23.52 15.72
N ALA A 238 17.84 23.71 14.66
CA ALA A 238 17.96 24.88 13.79
C ALA A 238 17.61 26.19 14.52
N GLY A 239 16.58 26.17 15.38
CA GLY A 239 16.21 27.30 16.23
C GLY A 239 17.30 27.68 17.25
N GLU A 240 17.90 26.69 17.91
CA GLU A 240 19.04 26.90 18.82
C GLU A 240 20.25 27.50 18.10
N LEU A 241 20.57 27.01 16.90
CA LEU A 241 21.67 27.53 16.07
C LEU A 241 21.42 29.00 15.67
N ALA A 242 20.19 29.34 15.25
CA ALA A 242 19.82 30.70 14.89
C ALA A 242 19.95 31.67 16.09
N GLN A 243 19.53 31.24 17.28
CA GLN A 243 19.72 32.01 18.52
C GLN A 243 21.19 32.19 18.88
N ALA A 244 22.02 31.15 18.74
CA ALA A 244 23.47 31.25 18.99
C ALA A 244 24.17 32.23 18.03
N VAL A 245 23.82 32.22 16.74
CA VAL A 245 24.34 33.17 15.74
C VAL A 245 23.89 34.61 16.08
N ALA A 246 22.63 34.81 16.45
CA ALA A 246 22.11 36.11 16.87
C ALA A 246 22.80 36.63 18.14
N ALA A 247 23.10 35.75 19.10
CA ALA A 247 23.76 36.10 20.36
C ALA A 247 25.26 36.46 20.23
N THR A 248 25.89 36.25 19.06
CA THR A 248 27.33 36.53 18.85
C THR A 248 27.60 38.06 18.92
N PRO A 249 28.30 38.59 19.94
CA PRO A 249 28.32 40.03 20.19
C PRO A 249 29.21 40.84 19.23
N ARG A 250 28.80 42.08 18.94
CA ARG A 250 29.53 43.10 18.13
C ARG A 250 30.96 43.42 18.62
N THR A 251 31.33 43.05 19.86
CA THR A 251 32.56 43.49 20.54
C THR A 251 33.85 42.80 20.10
N ALA A 252 33.78 41.72 19.32
CA ALA A 252 34.98 41.01 18.85
C ALA A 252 35.86 41.87 17.92
N LEU A 253 35.26 42.76 17.13
CA LEU A 253 35.99 43.61 16.16
C LEU A 253 36.51 44.93 16.77
N THR A 254 35.80 45.50 17.76
CA THR A 254 36.21 46.78 18.38
C THR A 254 37.39 46.64 19.34
N SER A 255 37.58 45.47 19.97
CA SER A 255 38.71 45.22 20.87
C SER A 255 40.08 45.13 20.19
N ALA A 256 40.12 44.98 18.85
CA ALA A 256 41.35 44.94 18.07
C ALA A 256 41.88 46.32 17.65
N GLY A 257 40.99 47.31 17.46
CA GLY A 257 41.35 48.68 17.06
C GLY A 257 41.85 49.56 18.21
N GLY A 258 41.46 49.28 19.45
CA GLY A 258 41.74 50.13 20.62
C GLY A 258 43.14 50.02 21.24
N ARG A 259 44.16 49.53 20.52
CA ARG A 259 45.54 49.42 21.03
C ARG A 259 46.61 49.79 19.99
N ARG A 260 46.69 51.07 19.63
CA ARG A 260 47.94 51.74 19.21
C ARG A 260 47.80 53.24 19.29
#